data_AF-A0A174V9X2-F1
#
_entry.id   AF-A0A174V9X2-F1
#
_cell.length_a   1.000
_cell.length_b   1.000
_cell.length_c   1.000
_cell.angle_alpha   90.00
_cell.angle_beta   90.00
_cell.angle_gamma   90.00
#
_symmetry.space_group_name_H-M   'P 1'
#
loop_
_entity.id
_entity.type
_entity.pdbx_description
1 polymer ?
#
loop_
_entity_poly.entity_id
_entity_poly.type
_entity_poly.pdbx_seq_one_letter_code
_entity_poly.pdbx_strand_id
1 'polypeptide(L)' 'MSPDQATFEKFINPLYKYINETTSRVPISDWHHTDSGEWVGFKARSVIGGYWMKVLLDKVLNN' A
#
# COMPACT_ATOMS: atom_id res chain seq x y z
N MET A 1 -13.50 1.96 3.81
CA MET A 1 -12.33 2.41 4.59
C MET A 1 -12.70 2.40 6.06
N SER A 2 -11.78 2.09 6.97
CA SER A 2 -12.12 2.04 8.41
C SER A 2 -12.72 3.37 8.85
N PRO A 3 -13.81 3.37 9.64
CA PRO A 3 -14.44 4.60 10.11
C PRO A 3 -13.59 5.35 11.14
N ASP A 4 -12.64 4.67 11.78
CA ASP A 4 -11.74 5.20 12.80
C ASP A 4 -10.28 5.22 12.31
N GLN A 5 -9.57 6.31 12.65
CA GLN A 5 -8.20 6.55 12.23
C GLN A 5 -7.22 5.50 12.79
N ALA A 6 -7.39 5.10 14.05
CA ALA A 6 -6.49 4.16 14.71
C ALA A 6 -6.50 2.77 14.03
N THR A 7 -7.67 2.26 13.66
CA THR A 7 -7.77 1.00 12.92
C THR A 7 -7.27 1.16 11.49
N PHE A 8 -7.51 2.30 10.84
CA PHE A 8 -6.93 2.55 9.52
C PHE A 8 -5.39 2.51 9.53
N GLU A 9 -4.77 3.21 10.49
CA GLU A 9 -3.31 3.23 10.65
C GLU A 9 -2.74 1.84 10.93
N LYS A 10 -3.43 1.01 11.73
CA LYS A 10 -3.01 -0.39 11.95
C LYS A 10 -2.85 -1.18 10.65
N PHE A 11 -3.69 -0.92 9.63
CA PHE A 11 -3.60 -1.61 8.33
C PHE A 11 -2.61 -0.96 7.37
N ILE A 12 -2.45 0.37 7.41
CA ILE A 12 -1.55 1.08 6.49
C ILE A 12 -0.10 1.11 6.96
N ASN A 13 0.17 1.09 8.26
CA ASN A 13 1.54 1.14 8.78
C ASN A 13 2.43 -0.02 8.28
N PRO A 14 1.97 -1.29 8.24
CA PRO A 14 2.75 -2.38 7.66
C PRO A 14 3.04 -2.20 6.18
N LEU A 15 2.06 -1.67 5.42
CA LEU A 15 2.23 -1.36 4.00
C LEU A 15 3.27 -0.26 3.78
N TYR A 16 3.20 0.83 4.56
CA TYR A 16 4.17 1.92 4.52
C TYR A 16 5.58 1.39 4.83
N LYS A 17 5.71 0.56 5.87
CA LYS A 17 6.97 -0.11 6.23
C LYS A 17 7.52 -0.94 5.07
N TYR A 18 6.69 -1.79 4.47
CA TYR A 18 7.08 -2.60 3.30
C TYR A 18 7.62 -1.73 2.15
N ILE A 19 6.88 -0.70 1.76
CA ILE A 19 7.28 0.19 0.65
C ILE A 19 8.61 0.88 0.95
N ASN A 20 8.84 1.27 2.20
CA ASN A 20 10.04 1.98 2.62
C ASN A 20 11.26 1.07 2.79
N GLU A 21 11.05 -0.16 3.27
CA GLU A 21 12.13 -1.06 3.71
C GLU A 21 12.37 -2.25 2.76
N THR A 22 11.60 -2.41 1.67
CA THR A 22 11.73 -3.56 0.77
C THR A 22 13.14 -3.73 0.19
N THR A 23 13.74 -4.89 0.44
CA THR A 23 15.07 -5.29 -0.05
C THR A 23 15.09 -5.54 -1.55
N SER A 24 13.94 -5.92 -2.12
CA SER A 24 13.79 -6.22 -3.54
C SER A 24 13.91 -4.97 -4.43
N ARG A 25 13.86 -3.76 -3.85
CA ARG A 25 13.93 -2.47 -4.58
C ARG A 25 12.82 -2.33 -5.64
N VAL A 26 11.73 -3.06 -5.48
CA VAL A 26 10.51 -2.97 -6.28
C VAL A 26 9.35 -2.58 -5.34
N PRO A 27 9.29 -1.32 -4.88
CA PRO A 27 8.19 -0.87 -4.05
C PRO A 27 6.88 -0.95 -4.83
N ILE A 28 5.78 -1.23 -4.12
CA ILE A 28 4.42 -1.26 -4.71
C ILE A 28 4.32 -2.33 -5.82
N SER A 29 4.96 -3.48 -5.60
CA SER A 29 4.80 -4.63 -6.48
C SER A 29 3.37 -5.18 -6.42
N ASP A 30 2.92 -5.67 -7.58
CA ASP A 30 1.68 -6.42 -7.73
C ASP A 30 1.69 -7.71 -6.87
N TRP A 31 2.83 -8.41 -6.86
CA TRP A 31 3.02 -9.63 -6.10
C TRP A 31 4.30 -9.61 -5.27
N HIS A 32 4.13 -9.64 -3.94
CA HIS A 32 5.19 -9.79 -2.96
C HIS A 32 4.76 -10.76 -1.85
N HIS A 33 5.76 -11.32 -1.18
CA HIS A 33 5.59 -12.06 0.07
C HIS A 33 5.20 -11.10 1.19
N THR A 34 4.15 -11.42 1.94
CA THR A 34 3.66 -10.58 3.06
C THR A 34 4.51 -10.69 4.32
N ASP A 35 5.25 -11.79 4.46
CA ASP A 35 6.15 -12.08 5.58
C ASP A 35 7.54 -11.47 5.39
N SER A 36 8.12 -11.58 4.19
CA SER A 36 9.46 -11.04 3.89
C SER A 36 9.47 -9.71 3.15
N GLY A 37 8.36 -9.31 2.52
CA GLY A 37 8.32 -8.14 1.63
C GLY A 37 9.12 -8.34 0.34
N GLU A 38 9.48 -9.58 0.01
CA GLU A 38 10.23 -9.91 -1.19
C GLU A 38 9.32 -9.97 -2.41
N TRP A 39 9.80 -9.38 -3.50
CA TRP A 39 9.12 -9.42 -4.78
C TRP A 39 9.11 -10.84 -5.35
N VAL A 40 7.94 -11.29 -5.82
CA VAL A 40 7.78 -12.61 -6.45
C VAL A 40 7.71 -12.50 -7.96
N GLY A 41 6.86 -11.61 -8.46
CA GLY A 41 6.55 -11.56 -9.88
C GLY A 41 5.87 -10.27 -10.29
N PHE A 42 5.88 -10.03 -11.61
CA PHE A 42 5.40 -8.82 -12.28
C PHE A 42 6.17 -7.55 -11.89
N LYS A 43 6.80 -6.95 -12.91
CA LYS A 43 7.54 -5.69 -12.79
C LYS A 43 6.94 -4.67 -13.75
N ALA A 44 7.09 -3.38 -13.46
CA ALA A 44 6.52 -2.27 -14.22
C ALA A 44 4.98 -2.17 -14.23
N ARG A 45 4.30 -2.81 -13.27
CA ARG A 45 2.85 -2.67 -13.04
C ARG A 45 2.61 -2.29 -11.58
N SER A 46 2.65 -1.00 -11.28
CA SER A 46 2.48 -0.51 -9.91
C SER A 46 1.02 -0.58 -9.47
N VAL A 47 0.74 -1.14 -8.31
CA VAL A 47 -0.60 -1.14 -7.68
C VAL A 47 -0.89 0.12 -6.85
N ILE A 48 -0.26 1.25 -7.23
CA ILE A 48 -0.32 2.52 -6.50
C ILE A 48 -1.75 3.05 -6.31
N GLY A 49 -2.64 2.80 -7.29
CA GLY A 49 -4.03 3.23 -7.23
C GLY A 49 -4.81 2.63 -6.06
N GLY A 50 -4.52 1.37 -5.70
CA GLY A 50 -5.14 0.73 -4.54
C GLY A 50 -4.74 1.40 -3.22
N TYR A 51 -3.47 1.78 -3.09
CA TYR A 51 -2.94 2.44 -1.89
C TYR A 51 -3.38 3.90 -1.79
N TRP A 52 -3.63 4.55 -2.92
CA TRP A 52 -4.14 5.92 -3.00
C TRP A 52 -5.65 6.04 -2.79
N MET A 53 -6.36 4.94 -2.56
CA MET A 53 -7.82 4.94 -2.48
C MET A 53 -8.37 5.91 -1.42
N LYS A 54 -7.68 6.06 -0.26
CA LYS A 54 -8.08 7.06 0.77
C LYS A 54 -8.07 8.48 0.22
N VAL A 55 -6.98 8.86 -0.43
CA VAL A 55 -6.79 10.20 -1.00
C VAL A 55 -7.87 10.49 -2.05
N LEU A 56 -8.17 9.50 -2.90
CA LEU A 56 -9.23 9.62 -3.90
C LEU A 56 -10.61 9.76 -3.26
N LEU A 57 -10.91 8.93 -2.25
CA LEU A 57 -12.18 8.98 -1.53
C LEU A 57 -12.39 10.33 -0.84
N ASP A 58 -11.37 10.84 -0.15
CA ASP A 58 -11.42 12.15 0.51
C ASP A 58 -11.63 13.27 -0.50
N LYS A 59 -10.96 13.22 -1.66
CA LYS A 59 -11.14 14.21 -2.73
C LYS A 59 -12.55 14.19 -3.32
N VAL A 60 -13.18 13.03 -3.45
CA VAL A 60 -14.53 12.89 -4.02
C VAL A 60 -15.60 13.29 -3.00
N LEU A 61 -15.42 12.94 -1.72
CA LEU A 61 -16.40 13.19 -0.66
C LEU A 61 -16.31 14.58 -0.03
N ASN A 62 -15.17 15.28 -0.15
CA ASN A 62 -15.00 16.65 0.34
C ASN A 62 -15.39 17.73 -0.70
N ASN A 63 -16.23 17.38 -1.68
CA ASN A 63 -16.87 18.34 -2.60
C ASN A 63 -18.26 18.71 -2.12
#